data_AF-A0A929V4F0-F1
#
_entry.id   AF-A0A929V4F0-F1
#
_cell.length_a   1.000
_cell.length_b   1.000
_cell.length_c   1.000
_cell.angle_alpha   90.00
_cell.angle_beta   90.00
_cell.angle_gamma   90.00
#
_symmetry.space_group_name_H-M   'P 1'
#
loop_
_entity.id
_entity.type
_entity.pdbx_description
1 polymer ?
#
loop_
_entity_poly.entity_id
_entity_poly.type
_entity_poly.pdbx_seq_one_letter_code
_entity_poly.pdbx_strand_id
1 'polypeptide(L)'
;LILSNDNKNMSPRTEALLYSASRAQHIDELVRPNLEKGNVVISDRFVLSSLAYQGGGRELGVENVKKINDFAIDGVNPDLVIFFYVDPLTTLKRKSLSENADRLELSGDKFHSRVYDTYMELLDKMKDENTLSKVDATKSMEEVFETVKNIIDKKLEELL
;
A
#
# COMPACT_ATOMS: atom_id res chain seq x y z
N LEU A 1 -0.51 17.34 5.14
CA LEU A 1 -1.90 17.38 5.68
C LEU A 1 -2.31 16.03 6.29
N ILE A 2 -2.40 14.96 5.50
CA ILE A 2 -3.04 13.69 5.92
C ILE A 2 -2.35 13.01 7.12
N LEU A 3 -1.01 13.01 7.13
CA LEU A 3 -0.19 12.38 8.17
C LEU A 3 0.17 13.32 9.34
N SER A 4 -0.15 14.63 9.23
CA SER A 4 0.22 15.59 10.27
C SER A 4 -0.54 15.30 11.57
N ASN A 5 0.22 15.28 12.67
CA ASN A 5 -0.28 15.07 14.03
C ASN A 5 -1.17 16.22 14.54
N ASP A 6 -1.22 17.34 13.84
CA ASP A 6 -2.13 18.45 14.16
C ASP A 6 -3.58 18.13 13.76
N ASN A 7 -3.78 17.18 12.82
CA ASN A 7 -5.08 16.85 12.24
C ASN A 7 -5.73 15.63 12.92
N LYS A 8 -5.65 15.52 14.26
CA LYS A 8 -6.11 14.33 15.02
C LYS A 8 -7.60 14.04 14.84
N ASN A 9 -8.41 15.07 14.63
CA ASN A 9 -9.87 14.98 14.49
C ASN A 9 -10.35 14.81 13.04
N MET A 10 -9.44 14.51 12.10
CA MET A 10 -9.81 14.27 10.70
C MET A 10 -10.79 13.10 10.61
N SER A 11 -11.94 13.33 9.98
CA SER A 11 -12.92 12.27 9.80
C SER A 11 -12.34 11.14 8.92
N PRO A 12 -12.68 9.88 9.18
CA PRO A 12 -12.29 8.76 8.32
C PRO A 12 -12.56 8.97 6.83
N ARG A 13 -13.75 9.51 6.49
CA ARG A 13 -14.13 9.77 5.10
C ARG A 13 -13.24 10.85 4.48
N THR A 14 -12.93 11.91 5.23
CA THR A 14 -12.00 12.95 4.80
C THR A 14 -10.60 12.37 4.52
N GLU A 15 -10.09 11.51 5.41
CA GLU A 15 -8.80 10.83 5.20
C GLU A 15 -8.80 10.01 3.91
N ALA A 16 -9.83 9.20 3.66
CA ALA A 16 -9.96 8.40 2.44
C ALA A 16 -10.03 9.25 1.17
N LEU A 17 -10.83 10.32 1.19
CA LEU A 17 -10.98 11.23 0.06
C LEU A 17 -9.67 11.99 -0.24
N LEU A 18 -8.96 12.46 0.79
CA LEU A 18 -7.67 13.12 0.60
C LEU A 18 -6.61 12.19 0.04
N TYR A 19 -6.55 10.92 0.49
CA TYR A 19 -5.67 9.92 -0.12
C TYR A 19 -6.04 9.66 -1.59
N SER A 20 -7.33 9.56 -1.91
CA SER A 20 -7.75 9.38 -3.31
C SER A 20 -7.45 10.60 -4.19
N ALA A 21 -7.65 11.81 -3.70
CA ALA A 21 -7.34 13.04 -4.42
C ALA A 21 -5.83 13.17 -4.67
N SER A 22 -5.03 12.90 -3.64
CA SER A 22 -3.57 12.83 -3.76
C SER A 22 -3.12 11.80 -4.80
N ARG A 23 -3.79 10.65 -4.86
CA ARG A 23 -3.48 9.59 -5.81
C ARG A 23 -3.85 9.98 -7.24
N ALA A 24 -5.02 10.60 -7.45
CA ALA A 24 -5.42 11.08 -8.77
C ALA A 24 -4.40 12.08 -9.34
N GLN A 25 -4.00 13.07 -8.54
CA GLN A 25 -2.96 14.02 -8.95
C GLN A 25 -1.65 13.32 -9.31
N HIS A 26 -1.22 12.36 -8.48
CA HIS A 26 0.02 11.62 -8.70
C HIS A 26 -0.02 10.77 -9.98
N ILE A 27 -1.20 10.20 -10.30
CA ILE A 27 -1.40 9.47 -11.55
C ILE A 27 -1.23 10.39 -12.76
N ASP A 28 -1.91 11.53 -12.76
CA ASP A 28 -1.94 12.43 -13.91
C ASP A 28 -0.62 13.19 -14.11
N GLU A 29 0.05 13.59 -13.03
CA GLU A 29 1.27 14.38 -13.13
C GLU A 29 2.55 13.54 -13.31
N LEU A 30 2.59 12.33 -12.74
CA LEU A 30 3.82 11.55 -12.68
C LEU A 30 3.69 10.15 -13.25
N VAL A 31 2.74 9.34 -12.79
CA VAL A 31 2.72 7.91 -13.13
C VAL A 31 2.37 7.71 -14.60
N ARG A 32 1.22 8.21 -15.06
CA ARG A 32 0.77 8.02 -16.44
C ARG A 32 1.75 8.60 -17.46
N PRO A 33 2.27 9.84 -17.31
CA PRO A 33 3.25 10.37 -18.26
C PRO A 33 4.58 9.59 -18.32
N ASN A 34 4.97 8.89 -17.25
CA ASN A 34 6.16 8.04 -17.26
C ASN A 34 5.88 6.68 -17.91
N LEU A 35 4.73 6.07 -17.62
CA LEU A 35 4.31 4.83 -18.27
C LEU A 35 4.17 5.00 -19.79
N GLU A 36 3.58 6.12 -20.25
CA GLU A 36 3.45 6.45 -21.68
C GLU A 36 4.81 6.61 -22.40
N LYS A 37 5.88 6.93 -21.67
CA LYS A 37 7.25 7.01 -22.20
C LYS A 37 7.96 5.65 -22.20
N GLY A 38 7.31 4.59 -21.72
CA GLY A 38 7.93 3.27 -21.54
C GLY A 38 8.83 3.16 -20.32
N ASN A 39 8.76 4.10 -19.37
CA ASN A 39 9.53 4.02 -18.14
C ASN A 39 8.90 3.05 -17.15
N VAL A 40 9.73 2.35 -16.38
CA VAL A 40 9.28 1.60 -15.20
C VAL A 40 8.96 2.58 -14.07
N VAL A 41 7.78 2.46 -13.48
CA VAL A 41 7.36 3.23 -12.31
C VAL A 41 7.31 2.34 -11.08
N ILE A 42 8.10 2.68 -10.07
CA ILE A 42 8.08 2.01 -8.76
C ILE A 42 7.38 2.95 -7.78
N SER A 43 6.30 2.48 -7.17
CA SER A 43 5.54 3.23 -6.16
C SER A 43 5.63 2.56 -4.80
N ASP A 44 6.09 3.31 -3.79
CA ASP A 44 5.92 2.89 -2.40
C ASP A 44 4.46 3.09 -2.00
N ARG A 45 3.75 1.97 -1.86
CA ARG A 45 2.30 1.86 -1.68
C ARG A 45 1.48 2.30 -2.89
N PHE A 46 0.24 1.80 -2.92
CA PHE A 46 -0.76 2.16 -3.91
C PHE A 46 -2.18 1.96 -3.33
N VAL A 47 -3.16 1.55 -4.12
CA VAL A 47 -4.57 1.37 -3.70
C VAL A 47 -4.72 0.35 -2.57
N LEU A 48 -3.93 -0.73 -2.57
CA LEU A 48 -4.01 -1.78 -1.54
C LEU A 48 -3.87 -1.21 -0.11
N SER A 49 -3.01 -0.21 0.09
CA SER A 49 -2.90 0.50 1.37
C SER A 49 -4.18 1.26 1.73
N SER A 50 -4.85 1.89 0.77
CA SER A 50 -6.10 2.58 1.07
C SER A 50 -7.21 1.61 1.47
N LEU A 51 -7.29 0.45 0.83
CA LEU A 51 -8.24 -0.61 1.20
C LEU A 51 -8.00 -1.11 2.63
N ALA A 52 -6.74 -1.37 2.99
CA ALA A 52 -6.42 -1.86 4.32
C ALA A 52 -6.60 -0.79 5.42
N TYR A 53 -6.04 0.41 5.23
CA TYR A 53 -6.06 1.45 6.25
C TYR A 53 -7.41 2.13 6.39
N GLN A 54 -7.99 2.59 5.27
CA GLN A 54 -9.27 3.29 5.31
C GLN A 54 -10.46 2.34 5.22
N GLY A 55 -10.37 1.28 4.41
CA GLY A 55 -11.46 0.31 4.29
C GLY A 55 -11.63 -0.52 5.55
N GLY A 56 -10.54 -1.15 6.00
CA GLY A 56 -10.51 -2.00 7.19
C GLY A 56 -10.24 -1.24 8.49
N GLY A 57 -9.08 -0.59 8.58
CA GLY A 57 -8.62 0.11 9.79
C GLY A 57 -9.62 1.15 10.27
N ARG A 58 -10.10 2.03 9.38
CA ARG A 58 -11.14 3.02 9.66
C ARG A 58 -12.58 2.51 9.49
N GLU A 59 -12.76 1.25 9.13
CA GLU A 59 -14.07 0.59 9.03
C GLU A 59 -15.03 1.28 8.05
N LEU A 60 -14.50 1.90 6.98
CA LEU A 60 -15.34 2.51 5.92
C LEU A 60 -15.90 1.49 4.92
N GLY A 61 -15.41 0.24 5.00
CA GLY A 61 -15.73 -0.83 4.06
C GLY A 61 -14.79 -0.80 2.85
N VAL A 62 -14.16 -1.95 2.58
CA VAL A 62 -13.21 -2.14 1.48
C VAL A 62 -13.81 -1.71 0.14
N GLU A 63 -15.04 -2.14 -0.16
CA GLU A 63 -15.71 -1.83 -1.43
C GLU A 63 -15.98 -0.33 -1.63
N ASN A 64 -16.31 0.39 -0.57
CA ASN A 64 -16.54 1.83 -0.66
C ASN A 64 -15.24 2.57 -0.98
N VAL A 65 -14.15 2.19 -0.30
CA VAL A 65 -12.83 2.79 -0.54
C VAL A 65 -12.28 2.37 -1.91
N LYS A 66 -12.56 1.14 -2.36
CA LYS A 66 -12.22 0.68 -3.70
C LYS A 66 -12.85 1.54 -4.77
N LYS A 67 -14.16 1.77 -4.73
CA LYS A 67 -14.87 2.60 -5.73
C LYS A 67 -14.28 4.00 -5.89
N ILE A 68 -13.93 4.66 -4.77
CA ILE A 68 -13.32 5.99 -4.81
C ILE A 68 -11.94 5.94 -5.45
N ASN A 69 -11.17 4.89 -5.16
CA ASN A 69 -9.84 4.72 -5.72
C ASN A 69 -9.82 4.28 -7.18
N ASP A 70 -10.77 3.43 -7.59
CA ASP A 70 -10.96 3.04 -8.99
C ASP A 70 -11.20 4.27 -9.86
N PHE A 71 -12.01 5.22 -9.36
CA PHE A 71 -12.17 6.53 -10.00
C PHE A 71 -10.86 7.33 -10.01
N ALA A 72 -10.15 7.38 -8.89
CA ALA A 72 -8.93 8.18 -8.76
C ALA A 72 -7.76 7.69 -9.63
N ILE A 73 -7.65 6.38 -9.89
CA ILE A 73 -6.56 5.81 -10.69
C ILE A 73 -6.84 5.78 -12.18
N ASP A 74 -8.10 6.03 -12.58
CA ASP A 74 -8.56 6.10 -13.97
C ASP A 74 -7.92 5.02 -14.87
N GLY A 75 -8.13 3.76 -14.45
CA GLY A 75 -7.67 2.56 -15.16
C GLY A 75 -6.21 2.16 -14.94
N VAL A 76 -5.38 2.98 -14.30
CA VAL A 76 -3.96 2.64 -14.04
C VAL A 76 -3.85 1.62 -12.91
N ASN A 77 -3.48 0.40 -13.27
CA ASN A 77 -3.26 -0.71 -12.32
C ASN A 77 -1.80 -1.14 -12.35
N PRO A 78 -1.25 -1.62 -11.21
CA PRO A 78 0.11 -2.14 -11.18
C PRO A 78 0.20 -3.49 -11.90
N ASP A 79 1.24 -3.68 -12.71
CA ASP A 79 1.56 -4.98 -13.30
C ASP A 79 2.09 -5.97 -12.25
N LEU A 80 2.69 -5.45 -11.18
CA LEU A 80 3.29 -6.20 -10.08
C LEU A 80 3.11 -5.46 -8.75
N VAL A 81 2.69 -6.20 -7.73
CA VAL A 81 2.59 -5.81 -6.34
C VAL A 81 3.51 -6.70 -5.53
N ILE A 82 4.53 -6.10 -4.92
CA ILE A 82 5.43 -6.80 -3.99
C ILE A 82 4.96 -6.51 -2.57
N PHE A 83 4.46 -7.54 -1.88
CA PHE A 83 4.06 -7.45 -0.49
C PHE A 83 5.16 -7.98 0.43
N PHE A 84 5.74 -7.10 1.23
CA PHE A 84 6.73 -7.45 2.25
C PHE A 84 6.03 -7.96 3.51
N TYR A 85 5.99 -9.28 3.66
CA TYR A 85 5.47 -9.92 4.84
C TYR A 85 6.45 -9.82 6.00
N VAL A 86 5.98 -9.29 7.11
CA VAL A 86 6.67 -9.30 8.40
C VAL A 86 5.66 -9.77 9.43
N ASP A 87 6.08 -10.61 10.38
CA ASP A 87 5.20 -10.99 11.47
C ASP A 87 4.86 -9.78 12.36
N PRO A 88 3.67 -9.76 13.01
CA PRO A 88 3.25 -8.64 13.83
C PRO A 88 4.24 -8.28 14.97
N LEU A 89 4.91 -9.27 15.58
CA LEU A 89 5.83 -9.02 16.69
C LEU A 89 7.09 -8.30 16.22
N THR A 90 7.65 -8.71 15.08
CA THR A 90 8.79 -8.03 14.45
C THR A 90 8.42 -6.63 13.99
N THR A 91 7.19 -6.44 13.46
CA THR A 91 6.67 -5.13 13.07
C THR A 91 6.61 -4.16 14.25
N LEU A 92 6.11 -4.63 15.41
CA LEU A 92 6.04 -3.83 16.64
C LEU A 92 7.43 -3.42 17.13
N LYS A 93 8.40 -4.35 17.14
CA LYS A 93 9.79 -4.05 17.54
C LYS A 93 10.46 -3.02 16.63
N ARG A 94 10.22 -3.08 15.32
CA ARG A 94 10.77 -2.10 14.36
C ARG A 94 10.10 -0.73 14.54
N LYS A 95 8.79 -0.70 14.76
CA LYS A 95 8.04 0.55 15.02
C LYS A 95 8.45 1.25 16.31
N SER A 96 8.75 0.51 17.39
CA SER A 96 9.16 1.11 18.66
C SER A 96 10.49 1.87 18.61
N LEU A 97 11.25 1.72 17.52
CA LEU A 97 12.50 2.45 17.27
C LEU A 97 12.28 3.75 16.48
N SER A 98 11.06 4.02 16.00
CA SER A 98 10.73 5.26 15.28
C SER A 98 10.30 6.33 16.26
N GLU A 99 11.12 7.37 16.43
CA GLU A 99 10.82 8.49 17.36
C GLU A 99 9.76 9.47 16.83
N ASN A 100 9.37 9.37 15.54
CA ASN A 100 8.47 10.33 14.89
C ASN A 100 7.20 9.64 14.33
N ALA A 101 6.40 9.09 15.23
CA ALA A 101 5.16 8.42 14.83
C ALA A 101 4.14 9.39 14.22
N ASP A 102 3.62 9.04 13.04
CA ASP A 102 2.58 9.83 12.37
C ASP A 102 1.16 9.51 12.89
N ARG A 103 0.16 10.26 12.39
CA ARG A 103 -1.23 10.11 12.83
C ARG A 103 -1.81 8.70 12.63
N LEU A 104 -1.39 7.98 11.59
CA LEU A 104 -1.84 6.60 11.35
C LEU A 104 -1.14 5.63 12.30
N GLU A 105 0.15 5.83 12.55
CA GLU A 105 0.92 5.02 13.51
C GLU A 105 0.36 5.14 14.94
N LEU A 106 -0.15 6.33 15.30
CA LEU A 106 -0.78 6.60 16.58
C LEU A 106 -2.25 6.13 16.70
N SER A 107 -2.81 5.45 15.70
CA SER A 107 -4.25 5.07 15.69
C SER A 107 -4.61 3.86 16.59
N GLY A 108 -3.64 3.30 17.33
CA GLY A 108 -3.85 2.28 18.36
C GLY A 108 -3.98 0.84 17.85
N ASP A 109 -3.89 -0.13 18.76
CA ASP A 109 -3.73 -1.56 18.41
C ASP A 109 -4.92 -2.16 17.66
N LYS A 110 -6.15 -1.81 18.04
CA LYS A 110 -7.36 -2.29 17.35
C LYS A 110 -7.41 -1.84 15.89
N PHE A 111 -6.98 -0.61 15.62
CA PHE A 111 -6.86 -0.10 14.26
C PHE A 111 -5.83 -0.92 13.48
N HIS A 112 -4.61 -1.08 14.01
CA HIS A 112 -3.54 -1.81 13.34
C HIS A 112 -3.87 -3.30 13.14
N SER A 113 -4.57 -3.94 14.07
CA SER A 113 -5.09 -5.30 13.91
C SER A 113 -6.02 -5.40 12.71
N ARG A 114 -7.02 -4.52 12.61
CA ARG A 114 -7.93 -4.51 11.46
C ARG A 114 -7.21 -4.23 10.14
N VAL A 115 -6.23 -3.34 10.14
CA VAL A 115 -5.39 -3.09 8.96
C VAL A 115 -4.68 -4.37 8.52
N TYR A 116 -4.07 -5.10 9.47
CA TYR A 116 -3.38 -6.35 9.19
C TYR A 116 -4.33 -7.42 8.66
N ASP A 117 -5.46 -7.65 9.36
CA ASP A 117 -6.46 -8.65 8.97
C ASP A 117 -7.00 -8.36 7.56
N THR A 118 -7.29 -7.09 7.28
CA THR A 118 -7.75 -6.65 5.95
C THR A 118 -6.68 -6.86 4.87
N TYR A 119 -5.40 -6.62 5.17
CA TYR A 119 -4.32 -6.96 4.24
C TYR A 119 -4.30 -8.47 3.94
N MET A 120 -4.39 -9.32 4.96
CA MET A 120 -4.35 -10.77 4.76
C MET A 120 -5.52 -11.26 3.92
N GLU A 121 -6.73 -10.73 4.15
CA GLU A 121 -7.91 -11.03 3.34
C GLU A 121 -7.76 -10.57 1.88
N LEU A 122 -7.23 -9.36 1.65
CA LEU A 122 -7.00 -8.84 0.30
C LEU A 122 -5.96 -9.67 -0.45
N LEU A 123 -4.87 -10.04 0.22
CA LEU A 123 -3.81 -10.86 -0.37
C LEU A 123 -4.31 -12.27 -0.71
N ASP A 124 -5.14 -12.88 0.14
CA ASP A 124 -5.74 -14.18 -0.16
C ASP A 124 -6.66 -14.12 -1.39
N LYS A 125 -7.38 -13.02 -1.60
CA LYS A 125 -8.19 -12.81 -2.81
C LYS A 125 -7.35 -12.60 -4.08
N MET A 126 -6.16 -12.03 -3.94
CA MET A 126 -5.24 -11.77 -5.05
C MET A 126 -4.30 -12.95 -5.35
N LYS A 127 -4.32 -14.04 -4.58
CA LYS A 127 -3.34 -15.14 -4.70
C LYS A 127 -3.33 -15.83 -6.06
N ASP A 128 -4.47 -15.81 -6.75
CA ASP A 128 -4.64 -16.42 -8.07
C ASP A 128 -4.34 -15.42 -9.21
N GLU A 129 -4.01 -14.16 -8.87
CA GLU A 129 -3.61 -13.14 -9.83
C GLU A 129 -2.09 -13.19 -10.06
N ASN A 130 -1.66 -13.11 -11.33
CA ASN A 130 -0.23 -13.03 -11.70
C ASN A 130 0.40 -11.64 -11.39
N THR A 131 -0.23 -10.87 -10.51
CA THR A 131 0.15 -9.50 -10.13
C THR A 131 0.73 -9.47 -8.72
N LEU A 132 0.54 -10.47 -7.87
CA LEU A 132 0.99 -10.45 -6.48
C LEU A 132 2.23 -11.32 -6.25
N SER A 133 3.26 -10.74 -5.62
CA SER A 133 4.42 -11.46 -5.10
C SER A 133 4.63 -11.18 -3.62
N LYS A 134 4.58 -12.21 -2.77
CA LYS A 134 4.83 -12.11 -1.34
C LYS A 134 6.32 -12.37 -1.05
N VAL A 135 6.96 -11.43 -0.36
CA VAL A 135 8.37 -11.51 0.04
C VAL A 135 8.46 -11.59 1.56
N ASP A 136 9.20 -12.57 2.08
CA ASP A 136 9.44 -12.70 3.51
C ASP A 136 10.51 -11.70 3.98
N ALA A 137 10.05 -10.61 4.60
CA ALA A 137 10.88 -9.53 5.12
C ALA A 137 11.31 -9.74 6.59
N THR A 138 11.18 -10.97 7.10
CA THR A 138 11.82 -11.41 8.36
C THR A 138 13.28 -11.86 8.16
N LYS A 139 13.69 -12.12 6.91
CA LYS A 139 15.07 -12.45 6.51
C LYS A 139 16.03 -11.25 6.57
N SER A 140 17.30 -11.49 6.26
CA SER A 140 18.30 -10.42 6.13
C SER A 140 17.98 -9.45 4.99
N MET A 141 18.54 -8.25 5.04
CA MET A 141 18.33 -7.22 4.01
C MET A 141 18.82 -7.71 2.64
N GLU A 142 19.96 -8.40 2.62
CA GLU A 142 20.58 -8.96 1.42
C GLU A 142 19.68 -10.04 0.79
N GLU A 143 19.15 -10.96 1.58
CA GLU A 143 18.24 -11.99 1.08
C GLU A 143 16.93 -11.40 0.53
N VAL A 144 16.38 -10.40 1.22
CA VAL A 144 15.17 -9.69 0.77
C VAL A 144 15.45 -8.96 -0.55
N PHE A 145 16.58 -8.26 -0.64
CA PHE A 145 16.97 -7.53 -1.84
C PHE A 145 17.12 -8.46 -3.05
N GLU A 146 17.86 -9.55 -2.91
CA GLU A 146 18.04 -10.52 -4.00
C GLU A 146 16.72 -11.15 -4.43
N THR A 147 15.83 -11.45 -3.47
CA THR A 147 14.49 -11.97 -3.77
C THR A 147 13.67 -10.97 -4.60
N VAL A 148 13.65 -9.70 -4.17
CA VAL A 148 12.91 -8.63 -4.87
C VAL A 148 13.47 -8.39 -6.26
N LYS A 149 14.80 -8.33 -6.39
CA LYS A 149 15.48 -8.15 -7.68
C LYS A 149 15.08 -9.25 -8.67
N ASN A 150 15.13 -10.51 -8.27
CA ASN A 150 14.75 -11.63 -9.13
C ASN A 150 13.27 -11.58 -9.56
N ILE A 151 12.37 -11.15 -8.68
CA ILE A 151 10.95 -10.97 -9.01
C ILE A 151 10.78 -9.86 -10.07
N ILE A 152 11.47 -8.73 -9.89
CA ILE A 152 11.41 -7.60 -10.83
C ILE A 152 12.01 -8.00 -12.18
N ASP A 153 13.19 -8.63 -12.20
CA ASP A 153 13.86 -9.06 -13.43
C ASP A 153 12.95 -9.99 -14.25
N LYS A 154 12.36 -11.01 -13.60
CA LYS A 154 11.40 -11.91 -14.24
C LYS A 154 10.18 -11.17 -14.80
N LYS A 155 9.65 -10.20 -14.05
CA LYS A 155 8.47 -9.44 -14.49
C LYS A 155 8.78 -8.55 -15.70
N LEU A 156 9.98 -7.97 -15.74
CA LEU A 156 10.42 -7.16 -16.88
C LEU A 156 10.59 -8.03 -18.13
N GLU A 157 11.13 -9.24 -18.00
CA GLU A 157 11.21 -10.22 -19.10
C GLU A 157 9.84 -10.65 -19.63
N GLU A 158 8.80 -10.66 -18.80
CA GLU A 158 7.42 -10.97 -19.23
C GLU A 158 6.76 -9.80 -20.00
N LEU A 159 7.21 -8.57 -19.78
CA LEU A 159 6.59 -7.34 -20.30
C LEU A 159 7.33 -6.73 -21.51
N LEU A 160 8.61 -7.05 -21.71
CA LEU A 160 9.49 -6.52 -22.76
C LEU A 160 9.86 -7.57 -23.80
#